data_AF-A0A417FPZ7-F1
#
_entry.id   AF-A0A417FPZ7-F1
#
_cell.length_a   1.000
_cell.length_b   1.000
_cell.length_c   1.000
_cell.angle_alpha   90.00
_cell.angle_beta   90.00
_cell.angle_gamma   90.00
#
_symmetry.space_group_name_H-M   'P 1'
#
loop_
_entity.id
_entity.type
_entity.pdbx_description
1 polymer ?
#
loop_
_entity_poly.entity_id
_entity_poly.type
_entity_poly.pdbx_seq_one_letter_code
_entity_poly.pdbx_strand_id
1 'polypeptide(L)' 'MALHRMKIIPGSDKETKFIEELDRIGVKRERILCRHGNLFDTEYDEYLISDGLYKRLHLNNDNGTQA' A
#
# COMPACT_ATOMS: atom_id res chain seq x y z
N MET A 1 1.31 6.73 18.01
CA MET A 1 1.22 6.84 16.54
C MET A 1 2.08 5.75 15.94
N ALA A 2 1.49 4.79 15.24
CA ALA A 2 2.23 3.71 14.58
C ALA A 2 2.51 4.07 13.12
N LEU A 3 3.67 3.63 12.62
CA LEU A 3 4.02 3.64 11.20
C LEU A 3 3.96 2.20 10.71
N HIS A 4 3.16 1.96 9.68
CA HIS A 4 3.01 0.66 9.05
C HIS A 4 3.87 0.60 7.80
N ARG A 5 4.45 -0.57 7.54
CA ARG A 5 5.26 -0.82 6.35
C ARG A 5 4.53 -1.83 5.47
N MET A 6 4.43 -1.53 4.19
CA MET A 6 3.81 -2.44 3.22
C MET A 6 4.75 -2.66 2.05
N LYS A 7 5.08 -3.93 1.79
CA LYS A 7 5.88 -4.34 0.64
C LYS A 7 4.96 -4.75 -0.51
N ILE A 8 5.26 -4.24 -1.70
CA ILE A 8 4.53 -4.47 -2.93
C ILE A 8 5.54 -4.78 -4.03
N ILE A 9 5.27 -5.80 -4.83
CA ILE A 9 6.08 -6.10 -6.01
C ILE A 9 5.58 -5.20 -7.16
N PRO A 10 6.45 -4.41 -7.81
CA PRO A 10 6.07 -3.62 -8.97
C PRO A 10 5.46 -4.49 -10.08
N GLY A 11 4.40 -3.99 -10.72
CA GLY A 11 3.64 -4.70 -11.74
C GLY A 11 2.71 -5.80 -11.22
N SER A 12 2.60 -5.99 -9.90
CA SER A 12 1.67 -6.97 -9.33
C SER A 12 0.24 -6.43 -9.22
N ASP A 13 -0.76 -7.32 -9.21
CA ASP A 13 -2.17 -6.95 -8.94
C ASP A 13 -2.36 -6.20 -7.62
N LYS A 14 -1.48 -6.46 -6.64
CA LYS A 14 -1.48 -5.80 -5.35
C LYS A 14 -1.08 -4.33 -5.47
N GLU A 15 -0.17 -4.00 -6.39
CA GLU A 15 0.19 -2.62 -6.68
C GLU A 15 -0.98 -1.87 -7.30
N THR A 16 -1.63 -2.44 -8.30
CA THR A 16 -2.81 -1.86 -8.94
C THR A 16 -3.90 -1.56 -7.92
N LYS A 17 -4.26 -2.56 -7.10
CA LYS A 17 -5.26 -2.37 -6.02
C LYS A 17 -4.85 -1.30 -5.01
N PHE A 18 -3.58 -1.24 -4.66
CA PHE A 18 -3.08 -0.22 -3.74
C PHE A 18 -3.19 1.18 -4.33
N ILE A 19 -2.81 1.37 -5.60
CA ILE A 19 -2.90 2.66 -6.29
C ILE A 19 -4.36 3.09 -6.45
N GLU A 20 -5.25 2.17 -6.83
CA GLU A 20 -6.70 2.44 -6.94
C GLU A 20 -7.30 2.88 -5.60
N GLU A 21 -6.97 2.18 -4.52
CA GLU A 21 -7.46 2.54 -3.18
C GLU A 21 -6.90 3.88 -2.71
N LEU A 22 -5.64 4.20 -3.02
CA LEU A 22 -5.07 5.52 -2.74
C LEU A 22 -5.78 6.64 -3.50
N ASP A 23 -6.08 6.44 -4.78
CA ASP A 23 -6.81 7.41 -5.60
C ASP A 23 -8.23 7.61 -5.08
N ARG A 24 -8.92 6.52 -4.73
CA ARG A 24 -10.26 6.53 -4.15
C ARG A 24 -10.37 7.36 -2.86
N ILE A 25 -9.34 7.33 -2.01
CA ILE A 25 -9.30 8.14 -0.76
C ILE A 25 -8.67 9.52 -0.96
N GLY A 26 -8.31 9.90 -2.19
CA GLY A 26 -7.75 11.20 -2.55
C GLY A 26 -6.31 11.40 -2.08
N VAL A 27 -5.56 10.33 -1.84
CA VAL A 27 -4.15 10.39 -1.42
C VAL A 27 -3.26 10.21 -2.63
N LYS A 28 -2.53 11.28 -2.98
CA LYS A 28 -1.53 11.22 -4.06
C LYS A 28 -0.35 10.33 -3.66
N ARG A 29 -0.01 9.37 -4.51
CA ARG A 29 1.16 8.47 -4.36
C ARG A 29 2.47 9.19 -4.04
N GLU A 30 2.68 10.37 -4.63
CA GLU A 30 3.87 11.22 -4.43
C GLU A 30 4.06 11.69 -2.99
N ARG A 31 3.00 11.66 -2.18
CA ARG A 31 3.01 12.06 -0.77
C ARG A 31 3.30 10.90 0.18
N ILE A 32 3.47 9.68 -0.35
CA ILE A 32 3.78 8.49 0.44
C ILE A 32 5.26 8.22 0.29
N LEU A 33 5.93 8.02 1.42
CA LEU A 33 7.33 7.64 1.43
C LEU A 33 7.44 6.21 0.92
N CYS A 34 8.12 6.05 -0.22
CA CYS A 34 8.40 4.77 -0.85
C CYS A 34 9.92 4.53 -0.87
N ARG A 35 10.33 3.33 -0.46
CA ARG A 35 11.70 2.86 -0.59
C ARG A 35 11.72 1.67 -1.54
N HIS A 36 12.40 1.82 -2.66
CA HIS A 36 12.68 0.71 -3.55
C HIS A 36 13.74 -0.22 -2.94
N GLY A 37 13.55 -1.52 -3.08
CA GLY A 37 14.43 -2.57 -2.59
C GLY A 37 14.47 -3.76 -3.52
N ASN A 38 15.51 -4.58 -3.37
CA ASN A 38 15.67 -5.83 -4.11
C ASN A 38 16.02 -6.93 -3.11
N LEU A 39 15.34 -8.07 -3.19
CA LEU A 39 15.63 -9.26 -2.41
C LEU A 39 15.65 -10.47 -3.35
N PHE A 40 16.82 -11.12 -3.47
CA PHE A 40 17.00 -12.29 -4.33
C PHE A 40 16.48 -12.07 -5.77
N ASP A 41 16.94 -11.01 -6.43
CA ASP A 41 16.53 -10.59 -7.78
C ASP A 41 15.04 -10.26 -7.93
N THR A 42 14.30 -10.18 -6.83
CA THR A 42 12.92 -9.71 -6.81
C THR A 42 12.87 -8.27 -6.32
N GLU A 43 12.49 -7.36 -7.21
CA GLU A 43 12.27 -5.96 -6.88
C GLU A 43 10.98 -5.79 -6.06
N TYR A 44 11.02 -4.91 -5.07
CA TYR A 44 9.86 -4.54 -4.27
C TYR A 44 9.92 -3.07 -3.86
N ASP A 45 8.75 -2.47 -3.75
CA ASP A 45 8.54 -1.15 -3.18
C ASP A 45 8.00 -1.28 -1.76
N GLU A 46 8.71 -0.67 -0.81
CA GLU A 46 8.31 -0.57 0.59
C GLU A 46 7.70 0.79 0.88
N TYR A 47 6.38 0.81 1.06
CA TYR A 47 5.61 1.99 1.39
C TYR A 47 5.51 2.16 2.90
N LEU A 48 5.83 3.35 3.39
CA LEU A 48 5.68 3.75 4.79
C LEU A 48 4.39 4.57 4.95
N ILE A 49 3.48 4.05 5.76
CA ILE A 49 2.09 4.52 5.84
C ILE A 49 1.77 4.86 7.29
N SER A 50 1.11 6.00 7.53
CA SER A 50 0.63 6.36 8.86
C SER A 50 -0.52 5.46 9.32
N ASP A 51 -0.69 5.27 10.63
CA ASP A 51 -1.79 4.47 11.19
C ASP A 51 -3.19 4.86 10.65
N GLY A 52 -3.45 6.16 10.46
CA GLY A 52 -4.73 6.64 9.92
C GLY A 52 -4.95 6.25 8.45
N LEU A 53 -3.90 6.32 7.64
CA LEU A 53 -3.96 5.90 6.22
C LEU A 53 -4.06 4.38 6.11
N TYR A 54 -3.30 3.65 6.93
CA TYR A 54 -3.33 2.19 6.98
C TYR A 54 -4.72 1.65 7.32
N LYS A 55 -5.41 2.25 8.31
CA LYS A 55 -6.79 1.90 8.66
C LYS A 55 -7.76 2.16 7.52
N ARG A 56 -7.64 3.29 6.82
CA ARG A 56 -8.50 3.59 5.66
C ARG A 56 -8.32 2.59 4.53
N LEU A 57 -7.08 2.17 4.27
CA LEU A 57 -6.78 1.14 3.26
C LEU A 57 -7.32 -0.25 3.66
N HIS A 58 -7.28 -0.62 4.95
CA HIS A 58 -7.81 -1.91 5.42
C HIS A 58 -9.34 -1.92 5.55
N LEU A 59 -9.95 -0.84 6.04
CA LEU A 59 -11.41 -0.70 6.15
C LEU A 59 -12.13 -0.84 4.81
N ASN A 60 -11.46 -0.52 3.70
CA ASN A 60 -12.01 -0.73 2.35
C ASN A 60 -11.79 -2.15 1.81
N ASN A 61 -10.83 -2.91 2.35
CA ASN A 61 -10.58 -4.32 2.00
C ASN A 61 -11.49 -5.30 2.77
N ASP A 62 -11.97 -4.93 3.97
CA ASP A 62 -12.91 -5.75 4.76
C ASP A 62 -14.34 -5.80 4.18
N ASN A 63 -14.64 -5.02 3.14
CA ASN A 63 -15.87 -5.20 2.35
C ASN A 63 -15.77 -6.39 1.36
N GLY A 64 -14.66 -7.15 1.37
CA GLY A 64 -14.37 -8.19 0.39
C GLY A 64 -14.14 -9.61 0.90
N THR A 65 -13.95 -9.88 2.20
CA THR A 65 -13.81 -11.27 2.70
C THR A 65 -14.11 -11.40 4.20
N GLN A 66 -15.39 -11.41 4.56
CA GLN A 66 -15.87 -12.20 5.69
C GLN A 66 -16.98 -13.14 5.17
N ALA A 67 -16.59 -14.35 4.78
CA ALA A 67 -17.44 -15.54 4.66
C ALA A 67 -16.55 -16.78 4.65
#